data_AF-A0A2H8TZI4-F1
#
_entry.id   AF-A0A2H8TZI4-F1
#
_cell.length_a   1.000
_cell.length_b   1.000
_cell.length_c   1.000
_cell.angle_alpha   90.00
_cell.angle_beta   90.00
_cell.angle_gamma   90.00
#
_symmetry.space_group_name_H-M   'P 1'
#
loop_
_entity.id
_entity.type
_entity.pdbx_description
1 polymer ?
#
loop_
_entity_poly.entity_id
_entity_poly.type
_entity_poly.pdbx_seq_one_letter_code
_entity_poly.pdbx_strand_id
1 'polypeptide(L)'
;DPNGNLIAKHRKVHLFDINIPGGICFKESDALAAGNSLNTFQLGKFKIGLGICYDIRFAEMATLYRKQGCDMLIYPSAFNMTTGPLHWSLLTRCRAVDNQAFVAVVSPARVTDSNYVAWGHSMVVDPWGK
;
A
#
# COMPACT_ATOMS: atom_id res chain seq x y z
N ASP A 1 -17.67 5.29 -9.00
CA ASP A 1 -17.60 6.66 -9.58
C ASP A 1 -18.55 7.53 -8.73
N PRO A 2 -18.80 8.82 -9.06
CA PRO A 2 -19.76 9.63 -8.32
C PRO A 2 -21.21 9.10 -8.35
N ASN A 3 -21.54 8.20 -9.28
CA ASN A 3 -22.84 7.54 -9.39
C ASN A 3 -22.92 6.22 -8.61
N GLY A 4 -21.85 5.83 -7.92
CA GLY A 4 -21.77 4.58 -7.15
C GLY A 4 -21.33 3.34 -7.95
N ASN A 5 -20.97 3.47 -9.23
CA ASN A 5 -20.51 2.33 -10.03
C ASN A 5 -19.12 1.86 -9.57
N LEU A 6 -18.88 0.55 -9.60
CA LEU A 6 -17.56 -0.03 -9.35
C LEU A 6 -16.61 0.28 -10.52
N ILE A 7 -15.53 1.01 -10.24
CA ILE A 7 -14.56 1.45 -11.27
C ILE A 7 -13.26 0.63 -11.27
N ALA A 8 -12.94 -0.01 -10.15
CA ALA A 8 -11.80 -0.91 -10.04
C ALA A 8 -12.00 -1.84 -8.84
N LYS A 9 -11.37 -3.00 -8.91
CA LYS A 9 -11.27 -3.96 -7.82
C LYS A 9 -9.84 -4.45 -7.77
N HIS A 10 -9.18 -4.25 -6.64
CA HIS A 10 -7.84 -4.75 -6.40
C HIS A 10 -7.86 -5.83 -5.33
N ARG A 11 -7.24 -6.97 -5.63
CA ARG A 11 -6.96 -8.03 -4.66
C ARG A 11 -5.48 -7.98 -4.37
N LYS A 12 -5.13 -7.93 -3.09
CA LYS A 12 -3.75 -7.85 -2.61
C LYS A 12 -2.90 -8.94 -3.28
N VAL A 13 -1.82 -8.53 -3.94
CA VAL A 13 -0.98 -9.45 -4.73
C VAL A 13 0.02 -10.15 -3.83
N HIS A 14 0.61 -9.41 -2.90
CA HIS A 14 1.60 -9.93 -1.96
C HIS A 14 0.98 -10.08 -0.58
N LEU A 15 0.64 -11.31 -0.21
CA LEU A 15 0.09 -11.60 1.11
C LEU A 15 1.14 -11.41 2.21
N PHE A 16 0.69 -10.99 3.39
CA PHE A 16 1.55 -10.70 4.53
C PHE A 16 1.87 -11.98 5.30
N ASP A 17 2.83 -12.74 4.78
CA ASP A 17 3.35 -13.94 5.43
C ASP A 17 4.73 -13.62 6.01
N ILE A 18 4.78 -13.30 7.29
CA ILE A 18 6.02 -12.95 8.00
C ILE A 18 6.17 -13.76 9.28
N ASN A 19 7.42 -14.08 9.59
CA ASN A 19 7.82 -14.65 10.86
C ASN A 19 9.06 -13.90 11.35
N ILE A 20 8.88 -12.97 12.28
CA ILE A 20 9.96 -12.21 12.91
C ILE A 20 10.23 -12.85 14.27
N PRO A 21 11.37 -13.56 14.47
CA PRO A 21 11.70 -14.17 15.76
C PRO A 21 11.70 -13.13 16.88
N GLY A 22 10.99 -13.41 17.98
CA GLY A 22 10.82 -12.48 19.10
C GLY A 22 9.94 -11.26 18.81
N GLY A 23 9.36 -11.17 17.61
CA GLY A 23 8.43 -10.13 17.18
C GLY A 23 7.06 -10.69 16.84
N ILE A 24 6.62 -10.46 15.61
CA ILE A 24 5.30 -10.88 15.12
C ILE A 24 5.44 -12.05 14.14
N CYS A 25 4.58 -13.05 14.30
CA CYS A 25 4.29 -14.05 13.29
C CYS A 25 2.87 -13.79 12.78
N PHE A 26 2.72 -13.63 11.47
CA PHE A 26 1.44 -13.41 10.82
C PHE A 26 1.45 -14.10 9.47
N LYS A 27 0.41 -14.90 9.18
CA LYS A 27 0.29 -15.65 7.93
C LYS A 27 -1.09 -15.39 7.32
N GLU A 28 -1.14 -14.38 6.46
CA GLU A 28 -2.38 -13.95 5.82
C GLU A 28 -2.91 -15.01 4.84
N SER A 29 -2.01 -15.81 4.26
CA SER A 29 -2.35 -16.90 3.34
C SER A 29 -3.12 -18.06 3.96
N ASP A 30 -3.20 -18.15 5.29
CA ASP A 30 -4.05 -19.14 5.96
C ASP A 30 -5.55 -18.83 5.79
N ALA A 31 -5.90 -17.57 5.50
CA ALA A 31 -7.29 -17.12 5.38
C ALA A 31 -7.64 -16.51 4.01
N LEU A 32 -6.67 -15.98 3.27
CA LEU A 32 -6.91 -15.22 2.03
C LEU A 32 -6.16 -15.80 0.83
N ALA A 33 -6.72 -15.60 -0.36
CA ALA A 33 -6.06 -15.90 -1.63
C ALA A 33 -5.50 -14.62 -2.28
N ALA A 34 -4.28 -14.72 -2.81
CA ALA A 34 -3.60 -13.62 -3.48
C ALA A 34 -4.32 -13.21 -4.79
N GLY A 35 -4.25 -11.92 -5.11
CA GLY A 35 -4.50 -11.42 -6.45
C GLY A 35 -3.33 -11.71 -7.40
N ASN A 36 -3.54 -11.49 -8.69
CA ASN A 36 -2.55 -11.77 -9.74
C ASN A 36 -2.53 -10.67 -10.83
N SER A 37 -3.07 -9.49 -10.54
CA SER A 37 -3.16 -8.41 -11.52
C SER A 37 -2.87 -7.05 -10.90
N LEU A 38 -2.33 -6.16 -11.73
CA LEU A 38 -2.27 -4.73 -11.45
C LEU A 38 -3.64 -4.12 -11.76
N ASN A 39 -4.13 -3.27 -10.87
CA ASN A 39 -5.44 -2.64 -11.04
C ASN A 39 -5.30 -1.12 -10.93
N THR A 40 -5.89 -0.43 -11.90
CA THR A 40 -5.85 1.02 -11.99
C THR A 40 -7.25 1.57 -12.23
N PHE A 41 -7.48 2.83 -11.89
CA PHE A 41 -8.67 3.56 -12.33
C PHE A 41 -8.30 4.99 -12.75
N GLN A 42 -9.19 5.61 -13.51
CA GLN A 42 -9.03 6.98 -13.99
C GLN A 42 -9.76 7.95 -13.05
N LEU A 43 -9.10 9.06 -12.70
CA LEU A 43 -9.69 10.19 -11.98
C LEU A 43 -9.37 11.48 -12.76
N GLY A 44 -10.32 11.92 -13.60
CA GLY A 44 -10.09 13.03 -14.52
C GLY A 44 -8.94 12.71 -15.47
N LYS A 45 -7.89 13.53 -15.47
CA LYS A 45 -6.67 13.28 -16.26
C LYS A 45 -5.65 12.37 -15.59
N PHE A 46 -5.84 12.02 -14.32
CA PHE A 46 -4.88 11.25 -13.56
C PHE A 46 -5.20 9.76 -13.58
N LYS A 47 -4.19 8.92 -13.75
CA LYS A 47 -4.30 7.47 -13.62
C LYS A 47 -3.75 7.01 -12.28
N ILE A 48 -4.56 6.25 -11.53
CA ILE A 48 -4.25 5.84 -10.16
C ILE A 48 -4.00 4.34 -10.11
N GLY A 49 -2.86 3.93 -9.56
CA GLY A 49 -2.50 2.54 -9.27
C GLY A 49 -2.86 2.13 -7.84
N LEU A 50 -3.28 0.87 -7.66
CA LEU A 50 -3.75 0.34 -6.38
C LEU A 50 -2.80 -0.73 -5.83
N GLY A 51 -2.40 -0.62 -4.57
CA GLY A 51 -1.77 -1.70 -3.82
C GLY A 51 -2.38 -1.81 -2.43
N ILE A 52 -2.15 -2.90 -1.71
CA ILE A 52 -2.60 -3.06 -0.32
C ILE A 52 -1.42 -3.44 0.57
N CYS A 53 -1.16 -2.61 1.58
CA CYS A 53 -0.22 -2.86 2.66
C CYS A 53 1.14 -3.41 2.22
N TYR A 54 1.31 -4.74 2.28
CA TYR A 54 2.57 -5.43 2.02
C TYR A 54 3.04 -5.28 0.57
N ASP A 55 2.13 -4.98 -0.37
CA ASP A 55 2.46 -4.67 -1.77
C ASP A 55 3.50 -3.54 -1.89
N ILE A 56 3.52 -2.58 -0.95
CA ILE A 56 4.48 -1.46 -0.99
C ILE A 56 5.94 -1.92 -0.86
N ARG A 57 6.20 -3.14 -0.36
CA ARG A 57 7.56 -3.69 -0.25
C ARG A 57 8.13 -4.14 -1.58
N PHE A 58 7.29 -4.38 -2.59
CA PHE A 58 7.67 -4.88 -3.91
C PHE A 58 7.79 -3.70 -4.88
N ALA A 59 9.02 -3.19 -5.05
CA ALA A 59 9.29 -1.98 -5.82
C ALA A 59 8.85 -2.13 -7.29
N GLU A 60 8.95 -3.35 -7.83
CA GLU A 60 8.57 -3.73 -9.18
C GLU A 60 7.10 -3.39 -9.46
N MET A 61 6.21 -3.56 -8.47
CA MET A 61 4.78 -3.24 -8.62
C MET A 61 4.57 -1.74 -8.87
N ALA A 62 5.26 -0.89 -8.13
CA ALA A 62 5.21 0.56 -8.32
C ALA A 62 5.82 0.97 -9.67
N THR A 63 6.94 0.35 -10.06
CA THR A 63 7.56 0.59 -11.37
C THR A 63 6.66 0.16 -12.52
N LEU A 64 5.95 -0.96 -12.40
CA LEU A 64 4.99 -1.40 -13.40
C LEU A 64 3.80 -0.44 -13.50
N TYR A 65 3.27 0.04 -12.37
CA TYR A 65 2.23 1.08 -12.41
C TYR A 65 2.72 2.35 -13.11
N ARG A 66 3.95 2.78 -12.84
CA ARG A 66 4.52 3.94 -13.51
C ARG A 66 4.66 3.72 -15.02
N LYS A 67 5.11 2.54 -15.45
CA LYS A 67 5.17 2.15 -16.87
C LYS A 67 3.79 2.12 -17.53
N GLN A 68 2.72 1.88 -16.77
CA GLN A 68 1.33 1.98 -17.24
C GLN A 68 0.80 3.42 -17.26
N GLY A 69 1.63 4.42 -16.93
CA GLY A 69 1.26 5.83 -16.93
C GLY A 69 0.53 6.28 -15.66
N CYS A 70 0.67 5.59 -14.53
CA CYS A 70 0.11 6.06 -13.27
C CYS A 70 0.82 7.33 -12.78
N ASP A 71 0.03 8.32 -12.36
CA ASP A 71 0.47 9.57 -11.75
C ASP A 71 0.51 9.47 -10.22
N MET A 72 -0.28 8.56 -9.66
CA MET A 72 -0.42 8.35 -8.23
C MET A 72 -0.59 6.86 -7.90
N LEU A 73 -0.04 6.45 -6.76
CA LEU A 73 -0.23 5.13 -6.17
C LEU A 73 -0.93 5.27 -4.82
N ILE A 74 -1.93 4.43 -4.55
CA ILE A 74 -2.64 4.41 -3.27
C ILE A 74 -2.48 3.04 -2.63
N TYR A 75 -2.05 3.03 -1.36
CA TYR A 75 -1.85 1.85 -0.54
C TYR A 75 -2.65 1.93 0.77
N PRO A 76 -3.90 1.46 0.81
CA PRO A 76 -4.57 1.19 2.09
C PRO A 76 -3.77 0.14 2.85
N SER A 77 -3.34 0.47 4.06
CA SER A 77 -2.28 -0.27 4.75
C SER A 77 -2.42 -0.19 6.26
N ALA A 78 -2.24 -1.30 6.97
CA ALA A 78 -2.07 -1.32 8.41
C ALA A 78 -0.70 -1.93 8.71
N PHE A 79 0.32 -1.10 8.94
CA PHE A 79 1.60 -1.57 9.47
C PHE A 79 1.49 -1.72 10.99
N ASN A 80 2.29 -2.56 11.61
CA ASN A 80 2.31 -2.74 13.06
C ASN A 80 3.34 -1.84 13.74
N MET A 81 3.35 -1.85 15.07
CA MET A 81 4.27 -1.06 15.90
C MET A 81 5.75 -1.42 15.74
N THR A 82 6.10 -2.59 15.18
CA THR A 82 7.49 -2.98 14.90
C THR A 82 7.96 -2.43 13.55
N THR A 83 7.18 -2.66 12.49
CA THR A 83 7.56 -2.35 11.12
C THR A 83 7.20 -0.92 10.70
N GLY A 84 6.21 -0.31 11.35
CA GLY A 84 5.77 1.07 11.11
C GLY A 84 6.89 2.08 11.30
N PRO A 85 7.50 2.18 12.49
CA PRO A 85 8.58 3.14 12.76
C PRO A 85 9.78 3.01 11.82
N LEU A 86 10.09 1.78 11.39
CA LEU A 86 11.27 1.48 10.57
C LEU A 86 11.02 1.69 9.07
N HIS A 87 9.85 1.31 8.57
CA HIS A 87 9.64 1.10 7.14
C HIS A 87 8.54 1.96 6.53
N TRP A 88 7.59 2.46 7.32
CA TRP A 88 6.41 3.15 6.77
C TRP A 88 6.77 4.37 5.92
N SER A 89 7.46 5.34 6.53
CA SER A 89 7.86 6.57 5.82
C SER A 89 8.91 6.27 4.74
N LEU A 90 9.87 5.40 5.05
CA LEU A 90 10.94 5.01 4.13
C LEU A 90 10.36 4.44 2.82
N LEU A 91 9.54 3.40 2.91
CA LEU A 91 8.97 2.74 1.73
C LEU A 91 8.09 3.70 0.93
N THR A 92 7.23 4.48 1.61
CA THR A 92 6.35 5.45 0.93
C THR A 92 7.16 6.46 0.12
N ARG A 93 8.21 7.03 0.72
CA ARG A 93 9.08 8.01 0.05
C ARG A 93 9.89 7.40 -1.08
N CYS A 94 10.42 6.19 -0.92
CA CYS A 94 11.11 5.46 -1.99
C CYS A 94 10.18 5.24 -3.19
N ARG A 95 8.94 4.75 -2.97
CA ARG A 95 7.99 4.53 -4.09
C ARG A 95 7.67 5.83 -4.83
N ALA A 96 7.57 6.94 -4.11
CA ALA A 96 7.27 8.23 -4.70
C ALA A 96 8.43 8.76 -5.56
N VAL A 97 9.64 8.81 -4.98
CA VAL A 97 10.82 9.39 -5.63
C VAL A 97 11.34 8.54 -6.79
N ASP A 98 11.38 7.20 -6.64
CA ASP A 98 11.92 6.30 -7.66
C ASP A 98 11.04 6.28 -8.92
N ASN A 99 9.73 6.49 -8.74
CA ASN A 99 8.74 6.38 -9.82
C ASN A 99 8.19 7.73 -10.28
N GLN A 100 8.65 8.83 -9.69
CA GLN A 100 8.16 10.19 -9.96
C GLN A 100 6.63 10.26 -9.94
N ALA A 101 6.03 9.72 -8.89
CA ALA A 101 4.59 9.63 -8.71
C ALA A 101 4.19 10.06 -7.29
N PHE A 102 2.98 10.58 -7.13
CA PHE A 102 2.42 10.76 -5.79
C PHE A 102 2.17 9.39 -5.15
N VAL A 103 2.38 9.26 -3.84
CA VAL A 103 2.06 8.04 -3.10
C VAL A 103 1.26 8.38 -1.87
N ALA A 104 0.06 7.80 -1.75
CA ALA A 104 -0.74 7.88 -0.53
C ALA A 104 -0.76 6.53 0.17
N VAL A 105 -0.48 6.55 1.48
CA VAL A 105 -0.68 5.41 2.38
C VAL A 105 -1.78 5.76 3.35
N VAL A 106 -2.79 4.89 3.45
CA VAL A 106 -4.01 5.15 4.23
C VAL A 106 -4.13 4.08 5.31
N SER A 107 -3.93 4.46 6.57
CA SER A 107 -3.97 3.56 7.72
C SER A 107 -5.24 3.76 8.56
N PRO A 108 -5.76 2.67 9.16
CA PRO A 108 -6.62 2.78 10.34
C PRO A 108 -5.96 3.59 11.45
N ALA A 109 -6.77 4.21 12.30
CA ALA A 109 -6.30 4.82 13.54
C ALA A 109 -5.73 3.75 14.50
N ARG A 110 -4.83 4.16 15.38
CA ARG A 110 -4.25 3.28 16.39
C ARG A 110 -5.28 2.99 17.48
N VAL A 111 -5.52 1.72 17.73
CA VAL A 111 -6.42 1.20 18.77
C VAL A 111 -5.58 0.19 19.58
N THR A 112 -5.25 0.54 20.83
CA THR A 112 -4.22 -0.17 21.62
C THR A 112 -4.70 -1.48 22.22
N ASP A 113 -6.01 -1.67 22.34
CA ASP A 113 -6.69 -2.87 22.83
C ASP A 113 -7.09 -3.84 21.70
N SER A 114 -6.71 -3.55 20.44
CA SER A 114 -6.95 -4.43 19.30
C SER A 114 -5.90 -5.54 19.21
N ASN A 115 -6.32 -6.72 18.71
CA ASN A 115 -5.42 -7.83 18.36
C ASN A 115 -4.36 -7.44 17.32
N TYR A 116 -4.62 -6.41 16.51
CA TYR A 116 -3.65 -5.81 15.60
C TYR A 116 -3.60 -4.31 15.81
N VAL A 117 -2.55 -3.84 16.49
CA VAL A 117 -2.34 -2.41 16.75
C VAL A 117 -1.69 -1.75 15.53
N ALA A 118 -2.47 -1.01 14.77
CA ALA A 118 -2.01 -0.26 13.60
C ALA A 118 -1.06 0.89 13.99
N TRP A 119 -0.04 1.07 13.17
CA TRP A 119 0.92 2.16 13.27
C TRP A 119 0.22 3.51 13.13
N GLY A 120 -0.72 3.63 12.18
CA GLY A 120 -1.36 4.90 11.85
C GLY A 120 -0.53 5.69 10.83
N HIS A 121 -0.38 6.98 11.06
CA HIS A 121 0.46 7.88 10.26
C HIS A 121 0.14 7.87 8.76
N SER A 122 -1.14 7.85 8.39
CA SER A 122 -1.57 8.10 7.01
C SER A 122 -0.88 9.34 6.46
N MET A 123 -0.32 9.24 5.25
CA MET A 123 0.43 10.32 4.63
C MET A 123 0.33 10.29 3.11
N VAL A 124 0.59 11.44 2.50
CA VAL A 124 0.76 11.60 1.06
C VAL A 124 2.17 12.12 0.84
N VAL A 125 2.90 11.52 -0.10
CA VAL A 125 4.25 11.92 -0.49
C VAL A 125 4.24 12.36 -1.95
N ASP A 126 4.88 13.49 -2.24
CA ASP A 126 5.03 14.02 -3.59
C ASP A 126 6.08 13.27 -4.43
N PRO A 127 6.13 13.47 -5.76
CA PRO A 127 7.14 12.86 -6.63
C PRO A 127 8.61 13.16 -6.28
N TRP A 128 8.87 14.12 -5.38
CA TRP A 128 10.20 14.47 -4.87
C TRP A 128 10.51 13.85 -3.51
N GLY A 129 9.61 13.00 -3.00
CA GLY A 129 9.79 12.30 -1.73
C GLY A 129 9.51 13.16 -0.49
N LYS A 130 8.74 14.24 -0.61
CA LYS A 130 8.31 15.10 0.50
C LYS A 130 6.91 14.78 0.98
#